data_AF-Q4FBL6-F1
#
_entry.id   AF-Q4FBL6-F1
#
_cell.length_a   1.000
_cell.length_b   1.000
_cell.length_c   1.000
_cell.angle_alpha   90.00
_cell.angle_beta   90.00
_cell.angle_gamma   90.00
#
_symmetry.space_group_name_H-M   'P 1'
#
loop_
_entity.id
_entity.type
_entity.pdbx_description
1 polymer ?
#
loop_
_entity_poly.entity_id
_entity_poly.type
_entity_poly.pdbx_seq_one_letter_code
_entity_poly.pdbx_strand_id
1 'polypeptide(L)'
;MMTPFILVFTSLVIPSLFLILSLAPGEKSAKEREKMTPFECGFSPLKKSRSPFSMRFFMITLIFLIFDMEVSLVLPMGVLMETTSQFMWVSTVLIVIFVLVAG
;
A
#
# COMPACT_ATOMS: atom_id res chain seq x y z
N MET A 1 21.98 -15.16 0.81
CA MET A 1 20.71 -15.55 1.48
C MET A 1 20.51 -14.87 2.83
N MET A 2 21.54 -14.63 3.65
CA MET A 2 21.37 -13.96 4.96
C MET A 2 21.19 -12.44 4.86
N THR A 3 21.73 -11.79 3.82
CA THR A 3 21.63 -10.34 3.58
C THR A 3 20.19 -9.79 3.51
N PRO A 4 19.21 -10.40 2.79
CA PRO A 4 17.83 -9.90 2.80
C PRO A 4 17.16 -10.04 4.17
N PHE A 5 17.45 -11.12 4.92
CA PHE A 5 16.92 -11.30 6.27
C PHE A 5 17.42 -10.21 7.23
N ILE A 6 18.71 -9.86 7.13
CA ILE A 6 19.31 -8.79 7.94
C ILE A 6 18.64 -7.45 7.63
N LEU A 7 18.39 -7.13 6.36
CA LEU A 7 17.74 -5.88 5.95
C LEU A 7 16.29 -5.76 6.44
N VAL A 8 15.51 -6.85 6.35
CA VAL A 8 14.14 -6.86 6.87
C VAL A 8 14.15 -6.68 8.39
N PHE A 9 15.05 -7.37 9.09
CA PHE A 9 15.15 -7.27 10.54
C PHE A 9 15.54 -5.86 10.99
N THR A 10 16.54 -5.22 10.37
CA THR A 10 16.93 -3.85 10.71
C THR A 10 15.83 -2.84 10.43
N SER A 11 15.06 -3.01 9.35
CA SER A 11 13.94 -2.12 8.99
C SER A 11 12.80 -2.12 10.01
N LEU A 12 12.60 -3.22 10.74
CA LEU A 12 11.59 -3.32 11.80
C LEU A 12 12.12 -2.84 13.16
N VAL A 13 13.36 -3.23 13.49
CA VAL A 13 13.95 -2.95 14.81
C VAL A 13 14.22 -1.46 14.99
N ILE A 14 14.77 -0.77 13.97
CA ILE A 14 15.16 0.64 14.12
C ILE A 14 13.94 1.53 14.46
N PRO A 15 12.84 1.56 13.69
CA PRO A 15 11.69 2.41 13.99
C PRO A 15 11.01 2.05 15.31
N SER A 16 10.93 0.75 15.64
CA SER A 16 10.33 0.32 16.92
C SER A 16 11.14 0.77 18.13
N LEU A 17 12.48 0.75 18.03
CA LEU A 17 13.36 1.25 19.07
C LEU A 17 13.23 2.78 19.24
N PHE A 18 13.14 3.52 18.13
CA PHE A 18 12.82 4.96 18.16
C PHE A 18 11.47 5.24 18.82
N LEU A 19 10.43 4.43 18.55
CA LEU A 19 9.12 4.56 19.18
C LEU A 19 9.20 4.31 20.70
N ILE A 20 9.89 3.26 21.14
CA ILE A 20 10.06 2.96 22.57
C ILE A 20 10.82 4.09 23.26
N LEU A 21 11.89 4.60 22.65
CA LEU A 21 12.63 5.75 23.18
C LEU A 21 11.77 7.02 23.26
N SER A 22 10.92 7.27 22.27
CA SER A 22 10.01 8.42 22.27
C SER A 22 8.92 8.36 23.34
N LEU A 23 8.61 7.15 23.82
CA LEU A 23 7.65 6.91 24.90
C LEU A 23 8.31 6.92 26.30
N ALA A 24 9.65 6.87 26.39
CA ALA A 24 10.35 6.50 27.62
C ALA A 24 10.49 7.62 28.68
N PRO A 25 10.62 8.91 28.33
CA PRO A 25 10.40 9.94 29.36
C PRO A 25 9.79 11.26 28.86
N GLY A 26 8.73 11.68 29.55
CA GLY A 26 8.15 13.01 29.43
C GLY A 26 6.90 13.13 30.30
N GLU A 27 7.10 13.23 31.61
CA GLU A 27 6.01 13.63 32.49
C GLU A 27 5.36 14.94 31.99
N LYS A 28 4.04 15.03 32.12
CA LYS A 28 3.14 16.22 31.93
C LYS A 28 2.36 16.36 30.61
N SER A 29 1.98 15.26 29.95
CA SER A 29 0.76 15.27 29.11
C SER A 29 -0.33 14.33 29.65
N ALA A 30 -0.34 14.12 30.97
CA ALA A 30 -1.42 13.41 31.62
C ALA A 30 -2.67 14.31 31.70
N LYS A 31 -3.68 13.98 30.89
CA LYS A 31 -5.11 14.28 31.12
C LYS A 31 -5.57 15.75 31.09
N GLU A 32 -4.92 16.67 30.40
CA GLU A 32 -5.62 17.91 30.03
C GLU A 32 -6.63 17.60 28.93
N ARG A 33 -7.93 17.74 29.22
CA ARG A 33 -9.05 17.44 28.31
C ARG A 33 -8.85 18.08 26.93
N GLU A 34 -8.38 19.33 26.90
CA GLU A 34 -8.16 20.10 25.67
C GLU A 34 -7.03 19.55 24.79
N LYS A 35 -6.04 18.84 25.36
CA LYS A 35 -5.01 18.12 24.59
C LYS A 35 -5.51 16.76 24.07
N MET A 36 -6.59 16.25 24.64
CA MET A 36 -7.22 14.98 24.23
C MET A 36 -8.40 15.17 23.27
N THR A 37 -8.79 16.41 22.97
CA THR A 37 -9.80 16.74 21.96
C THR A 37 -9.19 16.93 20.57
N PRO A 38 -9.94 16.66 19.48
CA PRO A 38 -9.45 16.88 18.12
C PRO A 38 -8.99 18.33 17.92
N PHE A 39 -7.87 18.50 17.21
CA PHE A 39 -7.37 19.83 16.84
C PHE A 39 -8.28 20.44 15.77
N GLU A 40 -8.93 21.54 16.12
CA GLU A 40 -9.77 22.37 15.27
C GLU A 40 -9.31 23.83 15.41
N CYS A 41 -9.96 24.76 14.70
CA CYS A 41 -9.65 26.20 14.80
C CYS A 41 -10.16 26.86 16.11
N GLY A 42 -10.10 26.15 17.25
CA GLY A 42 -10.55 26.63 18.57
C GLY A 42 -12.04 26.40 18.87
N PHE A 43 -12.74 25.63 18.03
CA PHE A 43 -14.16 25.33 18.19
C PHE A 43 -14.40 23.84 18.46
N SER A 44 -15.44 23.53 19.23
CA SER A 44 -15.88 22.15 19.42
C SER A 44 -16.41 21.55 18.10
N PRO A 45 -16.13 20.28 17.79
CA PRO A 45 -16.52 19.67 16.52
C PRO A 45 -18.04 19.63 16.38
N LEU A 46 -18.57 20.30 15.35
CA LEU A 46 -20.01 20.43 15.10
C LEU A 46 -20.64 19.14 14.53
N LYS A 47 -19.83 18.29 13.88
CA LYS A 47 -20.27 17.03 13.26
C LYS A 47 -19.22 15.95 13.53
N LYS A 48 -19.64 14.68 13.47
CA LYS A 48 -18.72 13.55 13.49
C LYS A 48 -17.77 13.67 12.28
N SER A 49 -16.48 13.43 12.50
CA SER A 49 -15.44 13.46 11.45
C SER A 49 -15.68 12.48 10.28
N ARG A 50 -16.57 11.50 10.47
CA ARG A 50 -16.95 10.55 9.40
C ARG A 50 -17.97 11.17 8.46
N SER A 51 -17.48 11.73 7.36
CA SER A 51 -18.30 12.06 6.20
C SER A 51 -18.53 10.82 5.33
N PRO A 52 -19.68 10.72 4.62
CA PRO A 52 -19.83 9.71 3.58
C PRO A 52 -18.74 9.91 2.52
N PHE A 53 -18.04 8.84 2.23
CA PHE A 53 -16.90 8.82 1.31
C PHE A 53 -17.34 9.15 -0.12
N SER A 54 -16.56 9.94 -0.83
CA SER A 54 -16.90 10.26 -2.22
C SER A 54 -16.72 9.05 -3.11
N MET A 55 -17.73 8.72 -3.92
CA MET A 55 -17.67 7.59 -4.87
C MET A 55 -16.54 7.70 -5.90
N ARG A 56 -15.99 8.91 -6.12
CA ARG A 56 -14.87 9.13 -7.05
C ARG A 56 -13.61 8.37 -6.63
N PHE A 57 -13.25 8.41 -5.35
CA PHE A 57 -12.09 7.67 -4.86
C PHE A 57 -12.31 6.16 -4.86
N PHE A 58 -13.55 5.71 -4.69
CA PHE A 58 -13.90 4.29 -4.77
C PHE A 58 -13.65 3.72 -6.18
N MET A 59 -14.03 4.47 -7.23
CA MET A 59 -13.76 4.07 -8.62
C MET A 59 -12.28 3.96 -8.91
N ILE A 60 -11.45 4.85 -8.34
CA ILE A 60 -9.99 4.79 -8.49
C ILE A 60 -9.43 3.50 -7.88
N THR A 61 -9.91 3.08 -6.70
CA THR A 61 -9.49 1.82 -6.07
C THR A 61 -9.88 0.60 -6.89
N LEU A 62 -11.08 0.60 -7.50
CA LEU A 62 -11.51 -0.50 -8.37
C LEU A 62 -10.65 -0.61 -9.63
N ILE A 63 -10.37 0.52 -10.30
CA ILE A 63 -9.50 0.54 -11.49
C ILE A 63 -8.08 0.08 -11.11
N PHE A 64 -7.54 0.53 -9.98
CA PHE A 64 -6.25 0.07 -9.49
C PHE A 64 -6.22 -1.44 -9.26
N LEU A 65 -7.28 -2.02 -8.68
CA LEU A 65 -7.36 -3.46 -8.43
C LEU A 65 -7.38 -4.28 -9.73
N ILE A 66 -8.11 -3.83 -10.74
CA ILE A 66 -8.13 -4.50 -12.06
C ILE A 66 -6.74 -4.42 -12.70
N PHE A 67 -6.14 -3.24 -12.72
CA PHE A 67 -4.81 -3.04 -13.30
C PHE A 67 -3.71 -3.84 -12.57
N ASP A 68 -3.79 -4.00 -11.25
CA ASP A 68 -2.83 -4.82 -10.48
C ASP A 68 -2.93 -6.31 -10.87
N MET A 69 -4.15 -6.81 -11.10
CA MET A 69 -4.37 -8.17 -11.61
C MET A 69 -3.79 -8.34 -13.01
N GLU A 70 -3.91 -7.35 -13.89
CA GLU A 70 -3.32 -7.37 -15.23
C GLU A 70 -1.78 -7.42 -15.20
N VAL A 71 -1.15 -6.61 -14.34
CA VAL A 71 0.31 -6.61 -14.17
C VAL A 71 0.80 -7.98 -13.67
N SER A 72 0.05 -8.63 -12.78
CA SER A 72 0.39 -9.98 -12.30
C SER A 72 0.44 -11.03 -13.42
N LEU A 73 -0.37 -10.86 -14.49
CA LEU A 73 -0.37 -11.73 -15.67
C LEU A 73 0.79 -11.43 -16.63
N VAL A 74 1.22 -10.17 -16.72
CA VAL A 74 2.32 -9.75 -17.62
C VAL A 74 3.70 -10.11 -17.05
N LEU A 75 3.92 -9.97 -15.74
CA LEU A 75 5.21 -10.24 -15.08
C LEU A 75 5.85 -11.61 -15.40
N PRO A 76 5.15 -12.76 -15.39
CA PRO A 76 5.75 -14.05 -15.69
C PRO A 76 6.23 -14.21 -17.14
N MET A 77 5.81 -13.36 -18.07
CA MET A 77 6.18 -13.46 -19.49
C MET A 77 7.70 -13.34 -19.72
N GLY A 78 8.39 -12.53 -18.91
CA GLY A 78 9.85 -12.40 -18.99
C GLY A 78 10.57 -13.70 -18.65
N VAL A 79 10.05 -14.47 -17.69
CA VAL A 79 10.62 -15.76 -17.28
C VAL A 79 10.24 -16.87 -18.27
N LEU A 80 9.03 -16.81 -18.84
CA LEU A 80 8.54 -17.79 -19.81
C LEU A 80 9.32 -17.75 -21.14
N MET A 81 9.97 -16.62 -21.47
CA MET A 81 10.77 -16.47 -22.69
C MET A 81 11.96 -17.43 -22.72
N GLU A 82 12.58 -17.68 -21.56
CA GLU A 82 13.77 -18.54 -21.45
C GLU A 82 13.43 -20.03 -21.44
N THR A 83 12.18 -20.40 -21.14
CA THR A 83 11.76 -21.80 -20.88
C THR A 83 10.89 -22.40 -21.97
N THR A 84 10.27 -21.58 -22.82
CA THR A 84 9.33 -22.02 -23.84
C THR A 84 9.87 -21.76 -25.26
N SER A 85 9.34 -22.46 -26.26
CA SER A 85 9.69 -22.18 -27.65
C SER A 85 9.25 -20.77 -28.05
N GLN A 86 10.06 -20.08 -28.86
CA GLN A 86 9.79 -18.71 -29.34
C GLN A 86 8.38 -18.55 -29.95
N PHE A 87 7.91 -19.55 -30.71
CA PHE A 87 6.58 -19.49 -31.33
C PHE A 87 5.44 -19.52 -30.29
N MET A 88 5.51 -20.45 -29.32
CA MET A 88 4.54 -20.51 -28.23
C MET A 88 4.55 -19.23 -27.39
N TRP A 89 5.75 -18.71 -27.08
CA TRP A 89 5.88 -17.47 -26.31
C TRP A 89 5.24 -16.26 -27.02
N VAL A 90 5.50 -16.08 -28.32
CA VAL A 90 4.87 -15.00 -29.10
C VAL A 90 3.35 -15.16 -29.11
N SER A 91 2.84 -16.39 -29.28
CA SER A 91 1.40 -16.63 -29.28
C SER A 91 0.73 -16.31 -27.94
N THR A 92 1.35 -16.67 -26.81
CA THR A 92 0.81 -16.41 -25.47
C THR A 92 0.85 -14.92 -25.13
N VAL A 93 1.93 -14.22 -25.50
CA VAL A 93 2.04 -12.76 -25.31
C VAL A 93 0.97 -12.03 -26.12
N LEU A 94 0.73 -12.42 -27.38
CA LEU A 94 -0.30 -11.80 -28.21
C LEU A 94 -1.71 -12.01 -27.66
N ILE A 95 -2.01 -13.21 -27.15
CA ILE A 95 -3.31 -13.50 -26.53
C ILE A 95 -3.50 -12.66 -25.26
N VAL A 96 -2.48 -12.57 -24.40
CA VAL A 96 -2.56 -11.77 -23.18
C VAL A 96 -2.73 -10.29 -23.51
N ILE A 97 -1.96 -9.74 -24.45
CA ILE A 97 -2.13 -8.34 -24.87
C ILE A 97 -3.54 -8.11 -25.45
N PHE A 98 -4.06 -9.05 -26.24
CA PHE A 98 -5.43 -8.93 -26.77
C PHE A 98 -6.47 -8.89 -25.65
N VAL A 99 -6.36 -9.76 -24.66
CA VAL A 99 -7.26 -9.78 -23.49
C VAL A 99 -7.17 -8.46 -22.71
N LEU A 100 -5.97 -7.92 -22.52
CA LEU A 100 -5.74 -6.65 -21.81
C LEU A 100 -6.32 -5.43 -22.55
N VAL A 101 -6.33 -5.45 -23.88
CA VAL A 101 -6.89 -4.37 -24.70
C VAL A 101 -8.40 -4.50 -24.87
N ALA A 102 -8.92 -5.73 -24.82
CA ALA A 102 -10.35 -6.02 -24.96
C ALA A 102 -11.13 -5.89 -23.64
N GLY A 103 -10.46 -6.07 -22.49
CA GLY A 103 -10.98 -5.74 -21.16
C GLY A 103 -11.12 -4.24 -20.95
#